data_AF-A0A2E1X6X5-F1
#
_entry.id   AF-A0A2E1X6X5-F1
#
_cell.length_a   1.000
_cell.length_b   1.000
_cell.length_c   1.000
_cell.angle_alpha   90.00
_cell.angle_beta   90.00
_cell.angle_gamma   90.00
#
_symmetry.space_group_name_H-M   'P 1'
#
loop_
_entity.id
_entity.type
_entity.pdbx_description
1 polymer ?
#
loop_
_entity_poly.entity_id
_entity_poly.type
_entity_poly.pdbx_seq_one_letter_code
_entity_poly.pdbx_strand_id
1 'polypeptide(L)'
;MTRFYKQSGFTLARANPSTRILLTLFLVTVLAGCVVALLQYSGKSGGFSSQDAQRWVQGNEQDFESEELYPEKSPREILAIVHDHIFAMAMLLFVVLHLVELTPWSEGPKITLSLLGYGSLALSLLSPWWLHWQWSLAPLTLRAGGTGLLLVLATGSLACLDELWFAARRRRKSGTKEPDAPAPLFPEKRNNGGGCPLDQPDSQPDDS
;
A
#
# COMPACT_ATOMS: atom_id res chain seq x y z
N MET A 1 -5.55 -13.28 -21.97
CA MET A 1 -5.75 -12.09 -21.11
C MET A 1 -6.43 -12.50 -19.81
N THR A 2 -6.03 -11.86 -18.72
CA THR A 2 -6.00 -12.32 -17.32
C THR A 2 -7.37 -12.54 -16.65
N ARG A 3 -7.71 -13.81 -16.36
CA ARG A 3 -8.90 -14.22 -15.59
C ARG A 3 -8.57 -14.50 -14.11
N PHE A 4 -8.02 -13.51 -13.39
CA PHE A 4 -7.56 -13.69 -12.01
C PHE A 4 -8.49 -13.15 -10.90
N TYR A 5 -9.64 -12.54 -11.23
CA TYR A 5 -10.34 -11.70 -10.23
C TYR A 5 -11.64 -12.26 -9.64
N LYS A 6 -12.00 -13.53 -9.86
CA LYS A 6 -13.24 -14.09 -9.27
C LYS A 6 -13.05 -15.47 -8.64
N GLN A 7 -11.99 -15.63 -7.85
CA GLN A 7 -11.90 -16.72 -6.87
C GLN A 7 -12.14 -16.12 -5.48
N SER A 8 -13.33 -16.34 -4.93
CA SER A 8 -13.59 -16.09 -3.51
C SER A 8 -12.68 -17.00 -2.69
N GLY A 9 -11.65 -16.43 -2.05
CA GLY A 9 -10.65 -17.19 -1.29
C GLY A 9 -9.21 -17.12 -1.82
N PHE A 10 -8.91 -16.23 -2.77
CA PHE A 10 -7.51 -15.93 -3.10
C PHE A 10 -6.82 -15.27 -1.89
N THR A 11 -5.80 -15.91 -1.36
CA THR A 11 -4.94 -15.37 -0.29
C THR A 11 -3.53 -15.19 -0.85
N LEU A 12 -2.81 -14.18 -0.37
CA LEU A 12 -1.41 -13.91 -0.77
C LEU A 12 -0.51 -15.15 -0.68
N ALA A 13 -0.75 -16.03 0.30
CA ALA A 13 -0.04 -17.28 0.50
C ALA A 13 -0.19 -18.31 -0.64
N ARG A 14 -1.17 -18.15 -1.55
CA ARG A 14 -1.39 -19.00 -2.73
C ARG A 14 -0.86 -18.41 -4.04
N ALA A 15 -0.21 -17.24 -4.00
CA ALA A 15 0.34 -16.60 -5.20
C ALA A 15 1.44 -17.44 -5.87
N ASN A 16 1.56 -17.30 -7.20
CA ASN A 16 2.64 -17.91 -7.98
C ASN A 16 4.02 -17.42 -7.50
N PRO A 17 5.08 -18.25 -7.59
CA PRO A 17 6.40 -17.90 -7.07
C PRO A 17 6.97 -16.60 -7.68
N SER A 18 6.72 -16.34 -8.97
CA SER A 18 7.10 -15.08 -9.63
C SER A 18 6.42 -13.86 -8.98
N THR A 19 5.12 -13.94 -8.73
CA THR A 19 4.35 -12.90 -8.04
C THR A 19 4.84 -12.70 -6.60
N ARG A 20 5.20 -13.78 -5.88
CA ARG A 20 5.75 -13.65 -4.52
C ARG A 20 7.06 -12.88 -4.50
N ILE A 21 7.97 -13.18 -5.42
CA ILE A 21 9.25 -12.47 -5.50
C ILE A 21 9.01 -11.00 -5.83
N LEU A 22 8.18 -10.70 -6.83
CA LEU A 22 7.84 -9.33 -7.21
C LEU A 22 7.25 -8.53 -6.03
N LEU A 23 6.26 -9.09 -5.33
CA LEU A 23 5.64 -8.45 -4.17
C LEU A 23 6.64 -8.30 -3.02
N THR A 24 7.52 -9.28 -2.79
CA THR A 24 8.57 -9.18 -1.75
C THR A 24 9.51 -8.03 -2.05
N LEU A 25 9.99 -7.91 -3.30
CA LEU A 25 10.88 -6.82 -3.70
C LEU A 25 10.20 -5.45 -3.55
N PHE A 26 8.93 -5.34 -3.95
CA PHE A 26 8.13 -4.13 -3.75
C PHE A 26 8.04 -3.78 -2.25
N LEU A 27 7.59 -4.71 -1.39
CA LEU A 27 7.39 -4.46 0.04
C LEU A 27 8.70 -4.15 0.77
N VAL A 28 9.80 -4.83 0.42
CA VAL A 28 11.13 -4.50 0.98
C VAL A 28 11.57 -3.10 0.55
N THR A 29 11.29 -2.68 -0.69
CA THR A 29 11.59 -1.32 -1.16
C THR A 29 10.76 -0.29 -0.40
N VAL A 30 9.48 -0.57 -0.12
CA VAL A 30 8.63 0.29 0.72
C VAL A 30 9.20 0.42 2.12
N LEU A 31 9.60 -0.69 2.75
CA LEU A 31 10.21 -0.67 4.08
C LEU A 31 11.54 0.08 4.10
N ALA A 32 12.39 -0.10 3.09
CA ALA A 32 13.61 0.69 2.94
C ALA A 32 13.30 2.19 2.79
N GLY A 33 12.26 2.54 2.02
CA GLY A 33 11.74 3.91 1.92
C GLY A 33 11.31 4.47 3.27
N CYS A 34 10.61 3.69 4.11
CA CYS A 34 10.27 4.08 5.47
C CYS A 34 11.52 4.34 6.34
N VAL A 35 12.57 3.51 6.21
CA VAL A 35 13.84 3.72 6.93
C VAL A 35 14.52 5.01 6.46
N VAL A 36 14.59 5.24 5.14
CA VAL A 36 15.17 6.49 4.60
C VAL A 36 14.37 7.71 5.06
N ALA A 37 13.04 7.63 5.08
CA ALA A 37 12.19 8.70 5.60
C ALA A 37 12.47 8.97 7.10
N LEU A 38 12.62 7.93 7.92
CA LEU A 38 13.01 8.06 9.33
C LEU A 38 14.40 8.71 9.46
N LEU A 39 15.36 8.30 8.64
CA LEU A 39 16.70 8.87 8.64
C LEU A 39 16.69 10.35 8.23
N GLN A 40 15.91 10.72 7.22
CA GLN A 40 15.74 12.12 6.84
C GLN A 40 15.12 12.94 7.98
N TYR A 41 14.10 12.41 8.66
CA TYR A 41 13.52 13.06 9.84
C TYR A 41 14.50 13.16 11.01
N SER A 42 15.43 12.21 11.18
CA SER A 42 16.45 12.28 12.23
C SER A 42 17.64 13.17 11.88
N GLY A 43 18.00 13.29 10.60
CA GLY A 43 19.26 13.88 10.15
C GLY A 43 19.14 15.27 9.53
N LYS A 44 18.05 15.59 8.81
CA LYS A 44 17.81 16.92 8.22
C LYS A 44 17.00 17.85 9.12
N SER A 45 16.37 17.31 10.16
CA SER A 45 15.43 18.05 11.01
C SER A 45 15.86 18.06 12.48
N GLY A 46 17.15 17.92 12.81
CA GLY A 46 17.63 18.03 14.20
C GLY A 46 17.08 17.00 15.21
N GLY A 47 16.26 16.05 14.76
CA GLY A 47 15.56 15.05 15.58
C GLY A 47 14.04 15.08 15.38
N PHE A 48 13.31 14.30 16.19
CA PHE A 48 11.84 14.30 16.21
C PHE A 48 11.22 15.58 16.83
N SER A 49 11.93 16.70 16.76
CA SER A 49 11.51 17.97 17.35
C SER A 49 10.57 18.70 16.40
N SER A 50 9.43 19.12 16.92
CA SER A 50 8.46 19.95 16.21
C SER A 50 9.02 21.32 15.79
N GLN A 51 10.04 21.81 16.50
CA GLN A 51 10.65 23.11 16.24
C GLN A 51 11.49 23.11 14.97
N ASP A 52 12.14 22.00 14.64
CA ASP A 52 13.00 21.93 13.46
C ASP A 52 12.18 21.82 12.17
N ALA A 53 11.05 21.11 12.22
CA ALA A 53 10.09 21.13 11.12
C ALA A 53 9.47 22.53 10.91
N GLN A 54 9.25 23.27 12.00
CA GLN A 54 8.79 24.65 11.93
C GLN A 54 9.86 25.56 11.31
N ARG A 55 11.12 25.45 11.76
CA ARG A 55 12.27 26.17 11.17
C ARG A 55 12.44 25.86 9.69
N TRP A 56 12.23 24.61 9.28
CA TRP A 56 12.31 24.24 7.87
C TRP A 56 11.23 24.91 7.02
N VAL A 57 10.02 25.13 7.54
CA VAL A 57 8.94 25.81 6.76
C VAL A 57 9.06 27.33 6.84
N GLN A 58 9.23 27.87 8.05
CA GLN A 58 9.20 29.31 8.34
C GLN A 58 10.56 30.00 8.13
N GLY A 59 11.62 29.22 7.94
CA GLY A 59 12.99 29.71 7.87
C GLY A 59 13.56 30.07 9.25
N ASN A 60 14.87 30.24 9.30
CA ASN A 60 15.62 30.73 10.47
C ASN A 60 16.64 31.80 10.06
N GLU A 61 16.33 32.58 9.02
CA GLU A 61 17.21 33.62 8.47
C GLU A 61 17.61 34.71 9.48
N GLN A 62 16.84 34.83 10.58
CA GLN A 62 17.10 35.78 11.66
C GLN A 62 18.09 35.23 12.71
N ASP A 63 18.37 33.92 12.68
CA ASP A 63 19.26 33.24 13.62
C ASP A 63 20.64 33.02 12.98
N PHE A 64 21.44 34.08 12.98
CA PHE A 64 22.79 34.08 12.40
C PHE A 64 23.79 33.17 13.12
N GLU A 65 23.45 32.69 14.32
CA GLU A 65 24.26 31.74 15.11
C GLU A 65 23.90 30.28 14.78
N SER A 66 22.89 30.05 13.93
CA SER A 66 22.51 28.70 13.52
C SER A 66 23.54 28.05 12.60
N GLU A 67 23.79 26.75 12.80
CA GLU A 67 24.76 25.97 12.01
C GLU A 67 24.35 25.88 10.53
N GLU A 68 23.04 25.94 10.25
CA GLU A 68 22.46 25.96 8.91
C GLU A 68 21.33 26.98 8.82
N LEU A 69 21.40 27.83 7.78
CA LEU A 69 20.38 28.82 7.46
C LEU A 69 19.40 28.25 6.43
N TYR A 70 18.11 28.33 6.75
CA TYR A 70 16.98 27.89 5.97
C TYR A 70 16.14 29.11 5.59
N PRO A 71 15.87 29.32 4.28
CA PRO A 71 14.96 30.36 3.86
C PRO A 71 13.50 29.98 4.13
N GLU A 72 12.65 30.99 4.36
CA GLU A 72 11.21 30.78 4.46
C GLU A 72 10.67 30.22 3.14
N LYS A 73 9.83 29.18 3.22
CA LYS A 73 9.25 28.58 2.02
C LYS A 73 8.10 29.40 1.46
N SER A 74 8.20 29.71 0.17
CA SER A 74 7.11 30.33 -0.55
C SER A 74 5.92 29.37 -0.71
N PRO A 75 4.68 29.89 -0.87
CA PRO A 75 3.50 29.06 -1.13
C PRO A 75 3.63 28.17 -2.38
N ARG A 76 4.44 28.59 -3.37
CA ARG A 76 4.71 27.80 -4.57
C ARG A 76 5.56 26.57 -4.27
N GLU A 77 6.57 26.72 -3.42
CA GLU A 77 7.41 25.60 -2.99
C GLU A 77 6.61 24.62 -2.12
N ILE A 78 5.78 25.14 -1.20
CA ILE A 78 4.86 24.30 -0.41
C ILE A 78 3.92 23.52 -1.32
N LEU A 79 3.33 24.17 -2.33
CA LEU A 79 2.45 23.50 -3.28
C LEU A 79 3.17 22.43 -4.11
N ALA A 80 4.41 22.69 -4.54
CA ALA A 80 5.22 21.71 -5.25
C ALA A 80 5.50 20.47 -4.38
N ILE A 81 5.86 20.66 -3.11
CA ILE A 81 6.06 19.57 -2.15
C ILE A 81 4.77 18.76 -2.00
N VAL A 82 3.63 19.42 -1.78
CA VAL A 82 2.33 18.76 -1.62
C VAL A 82 1.93 18.00 -2.88
N HIS A 83 2.15 18.58 -4.06
CA HIS A 83 1.85 17.95 -5.35
C HIS A 83 2.65 16.64 -5.54
N ASP A 84 3.94 16.65 -5.24
CA ASP A 84 4.78 15.47 -5.40
C ASP A 84 4.37 14.34 -4.43
N HIS A 85 3.98 14.70 -3.21
CA HIS A 85 3.61 13.73 -2.18
C HIS A 85 2.18 13.23 -2.32
N ILE A 86 1.21 14.07 -2.73
CA ILE A 86 -0.20 13.66 -2.81
C ILE A 86 -0.39 12.51 -3.80
N PHE A 87 0.27 12.57 -4.96
CA PHE A 87 0.13 11.53 -5.96
C PHE A 87 0.89 10.27 -5.57
N ALA A 88 2.19 10.39 -5.27
CA ALA A 88 3.05 9.24 -4.99
C ALA A 88 2.63 8.50 -3.72
N MET A 89 2.33 9.22 -2.63
CA MET A 89 1.96 8.58 -1.36
C MET A 89 0.54 8.03 -1.38
N ALA A 90 -0.41 8.67 -2.06
CA ALA A 90 -1.76 8.12 -2.20
C ALA A 90 -1.74 6.80 -2.99
N MET A 91 -0.97 6.75 -4.08
CA MET A 91 -0.79 5.53 -4.86
C MET A 91 -0.07 4.44 -4.06
N LEU A 92 1.00 4.79 -3.36
CA LEU A 92 1.74 3.83 -2.53
C LEU A 92 0.85 3.25 -1.43
N LEU A 93 0.14 4.11 -0.71
CA LEU A 93 -0.77 3.73 0.36
C LEU A 93 -1.90 2.84 -0.17
N PHE A 94 -2.50 3.21 -1.31
CA PHE A 94 -3.53 2.41 -1.96
C PHE A 94 -3.03 0.99 -2.26
N VAL A 95 -1.84 0.85 -2.86
CA VAL A 95 -1.28 -0.46 -3.20
C VAL A 95 -1.03 -1.30 -1.94
N VAL A 96 -0.39 -0.73 -0.91
CA VAL A 96 -0.09 -1.46 0.33
C VAL A 96 -1.36 -1.88 1.05
N LEU A 97 -2.34 -0.98 1.22
CA LEU A 97 -3.61 -1.30 1.87
C LEU A 97 -4.43 -2.30 1.06
N HIS A 98 -4.39 -2.22 -0.28
CA HIS A 98 -5.04 -3.22 -1.13
C HIS A 98 -4.40 -4.60 -0.97
N LEU A 99 -3.07 -4.68 -0.80
CA LEU A 99 -2.42 -5.95 -0.44
C LEU A 99 -2.83 -6.42 0.96
N VAL A 100 -3.00 -5.53 1.93
CA VAL A 100 -3.53 -5.87 3.26
C VAL A 100 -4.95 -6.45 3.17
N GLU A 101 -5.80 -5.97 2.27
CA GLU A 101 -7.14 -6.56 2.04
C GLU A 101 -7.09 -8.04 1.64
N LEU A 102 -6.03 -8.45 0.92
CA LEU A 102 -5.80 -9.84 0.49
C LEU A 102 -5.24 -10.74 1.62
N THR A 103 -4.97 -10.18 2.81
CA THR A 103 -4.55 -10.94 3.99
C THR A 103 -5.77 -11.50 4.74
N PRO A 104 -5.61 -12.58 5.52
CA PRO A 104 -6.68 -13.20 6.31
C PRO A 104 -7.04 -12.41 7.58
N TRP A 105 -6.60 -11.17 7.73
CA TRP A 105 -6.98 -10.33 8.87
C TRP A 105 -8.49 -10.08 8.90
N SER A 106 -9.03 -9.89 10.10
CA SER A 106 -10.42 -9.48 10.29
C SER A 106 -10.66 -8.08 9.72
N GLU A 107 -11.91 -7.74 9.44
CA GLU A 107 -12.28 -6.47 8.81
C GLU A 107 -11.90 -5.25 9.65
N GLY A 108 -11.98 -5.35 10.99
CA GLY A 108 -11.68 -4.24 11.91
C GLY A 108 -10.30 -3.61 11.68
N PRO A 109 -9.19 -4.36 11.87
CA PRO A 109 -7.84 -3.85 11.64
C PRO A 109 -7.60 -3.29 10.24
N LYS A 110 -8.22 -3.87 9.21
CA LYS A 110 -8.11 -3.40 7.82
C LYS A 110 -8.74 -2.02 7.64
N ILE A 111 -9.95 -1.84 8.17
CA ILE A 111 -10.65 -0.56 8.18
C ILE A 111 -9.85 0.47 9.00
N THR A 112 -9.36 0.09 10.19
CA THR A 112 -8.56 0.98 11.03
C THR A 112 -7.28 1.42 10.32
N LEU A 113 -6.52 0.50 9.70
CA LEU A 113 -5.31 0.85 8.93
C LEU A 113 -5.64 1.76 7.75
N SER A 114 -6.77 1.53 7.08
CA SER A 114 -7.17 2.36 5.95
C SER A 114 -7.52 3.78 6.37
N LEU A 115 -8.36 3.94 7.39
CA LEU A 115 -8.73 5.24 7.95
C LEU A 115 -7.51 5.97 8.52
N LEU A 116 -6.67 5.25 9.28
CA LEU A 116 -5.46 5.81 9.87
C LEU A 116 -4.46 6.21 8.78
N GLY A 117 -4.29 5.40 7.74
CA GLY A 117 -3.37 5.67 6.63
C GLY A 117 -3.75 6.93 5.86
N TYR A 118 -5.00 7.00 5.38
CA TYR A 118 -5.47 8.16 4.62
C TYR A 118 -5.63 9.40 5.49
N GLY A 119 -6.02 9.24 6.76
CA GLY A 119 -6.02 10.34 7.73
C GLY A 119 -4.62 10.91 7.98
N SER A 120 -3.62 10.03 8.13
CA SER A 120 -2.22 10.41 8.32
C SER A 120 -1.64 11.09 7.08
N LEU A 121 -2.00 10.61 5.88
CA LEU A 121 -1.65 11.27 4.62
C LEU A 121 -2.25 12.66 4.53
N ALA A 122 -3.55 12.82 4.82
CA ALA A 122 -4.22 14.11 4.80
C ALA A 122 -3.58 15.10 5.78
N LEU A 123 -3.29 14.66 7.02
CA LEU A 123 -2.55 15.47 7.99
C LEU A 123 -1.19 15.89 7.42
N SER A 124 -0.41 14.96 6.87
CA SER A 124 0.93 15.25 6.33
C SER A 124 0.91 16.26 5.17
N LEU A 125 -0.13 16.26 4.34
CA LEU A 125 -0.28 17.18 3.21
C LEU A 125 -0.79 18.56 3.64
N LEU A 126 -1.63 18.63 4.68
CA LEU A 126 -2.18 19.88 5.20
C LEU A 126 -1.24 20.60 6.17
N SER A 127 -0.38 19.85 6.87
CA SER A 127 0.53 20.39 7.88
C SER A 127 1.46 21.51 7.38
N PRO A 128 2.06 21.46 6.17
CA PRO A 128 2.86 22.57 5.64
C PRO A 128 2.06 23.87 5.52
N TRP A 129 0.79 23.79 5.10
CA TRP A 129 -0.10 24.95 5.00
C TRP A 129 -0.46 25.50 6.38
N TRP A 130 -0.75 24.63 7.35
CA TRP A 130 -1.01 25.05 8.72
C TRP A 130 0.21 25.66 9.41
N LEU A 131 1.41 25.19 9.10
CA LEU A 131 2.68 25.78 9.58
C LEU A 131 2.90 27.17 8.98
N HIS A 132 2.56 27.36 7.71
CA HIS A 132 2.61 28.67 7.05
C HIS A 132 1.61 29.66 7.68
N TRP A 133 0.39 29.21 8.02
CA TRP A 133 -0.60 30.02 8.76
C TRP A 133 -0.32 30.15 10.27
N GLN A 134 0.82 29.65 10.76
CA GLN A 134 1.25 29.77 12.16
C GLN A 134 0.25 29.19 13.17
N TRP A 135 -0.48 28.13 12.79
CA TRP A 135 -1.40 27.49 13.71
C TRP A 135 -0.62 26.69 14.79
N SER A 136 -0.94 26.89 16.06
CA SER A 136 -0.19 26.33 17.20
C SER A 136 -0.15 24.80 17.24
N LEU A 137 -1.14 24.13 16.65
CA LEU A 137 -1.21 22.67 16.55
C LEU A 137 -0.52 22.13 15.30
N ALA A 138 -0.09 22.97 14.37
CA ALA A 138 0.48 22.55 13.09
C ALA A 138 1.70 21.61 13.26
N PRO A 139 2.66 21.88 14.16
CA PRO A 139 3.80 20.98 14.33
C PRO A 139 3.40 19.59 14.86
N LEU A 140 2.37 19.52 15.71
CA LEU A 140 1.83 18.26 16.22
C LEU A 140 1.14 17.46 15.10
N THR A 141 0.33 18.13 14.27
CA THR A 141 -0.32 17.48 13.13
C THR A 141 0.68 16.91 12.14
N LEU A 142 1.81 17.60 11.91
CA LEU A 142 2.87 17.13 11.02
C LEU A 142 3.50 15.85 11.57
N ARG A 143 3.83 15.86 12.87
CA ARG A 143 4.42 14.70 13.54
C ARG A 143 3.47 13.52 13.60
N ALA A 144 2.20 13.76 13.91
CA ALA A 144 1.18 12.72 13.97
C ALA A 144 0.91 12.14 12.57
N GLY A 145 0.82 12.98 11.54
CA GLY A 145 0.65 12.56 10.16
C GLY A 145 1.83 11.74 9.66
N GLY A 146 3.06 12.24 9.82
CA GLY A 146 4.26 11.55 9.36
C GLY A 146 4.48 10.21 10.07
N THR A 147 4.35 10.18 11.40
CA THR A 147 4.53 8.93 12.17
C THR A 147 3.41 7.94 11.90
N GLY A 148 2.16 8.38 11.82
CA GLY A 148 1.01 7.54 11.47
C GLY A 148 1.16 6.91 10.08
N LEU A 149 1.60 7.69 9.08
CA LEU A 149 1.81 7.19 7.72
C LEU A 149 2.92 6.14 7.66
N LEU A 150 4.05 6.39 8.33
CA LEU A 150 5.16 5.43 8.43
C LEU A 150 4.74 4.14 9.13
N LEU A 151 3.97 4.25 10.23
CA LEU A 151 3.48 3.08 10.95
C LEU A 151 2.53 2.25 10.10
N VAL A 152 1.59 2.87 9.39
CA VAL A 152 0.66 2.16 8.51
C VAL A 152 1.39 1.46 7.37
N LEU A 153 2.32 2.16 6.70
CA LEU A 153 3.11 1.58 5.62
C LEU A 153 4.00 0.44 6.12
N ALA A 154 4.65 0.59 7.27
CA ALA A 154 5.50 -0.45 7.84
C ALA A 154 4.69 -1.66 8.30
N THR A 155 3.63 -1.45 9.10
CA THR A 155 2.78 -2.53 9.61
C THR A 155 2.06 -3.27 8.48
N GLY A 156 1.49 -2.56 7.52
CA GLY A 156 0.87 -3.16 6.33
C GLY A 156 1.86 -3.98 5.52
N SER A 157 3.07 -3.44 5.27
CA SER A 157 4.09 -4.16 4.52
C SER A 157 4.59 -5.41 5.23
N LEU A 158 4.81 -5.33 6.55
CA LEU A 158 5.21 -6.48 7.37
C LEU A 158 4.10 -7.54 7.43
N ALA A 159 2.83 -7.13 7.56
CA ALA A 159 1.69 -8.05 7.55
C ALA A 159 1.60 -8.82 6.21
N CYS A 160 1.79 -8.12 5.08
CA CYS A 160 1.81 -8.76 3.77
C CYS A 160 3.00 -9.71 3.60
N LEU A 161 4.21 -9.33 4.05
CA LEU A 161 5.39 -10.21 4.01
C LEU A 161 5.23 -11.45 4.89
N ASP A 162 4.67 -11.28 6.08
CA ASP A 162 4.39 -12.38 7.01
C ASP A 162 3.39 -13.39 6.39
N GLU A 163 2.32 -12.89 5.77
CA GLU A 163 1.36 -13.75 5.07
C GLU A 163 1.99 -14.46 3.86
N LEU A 164 2.83 -13.77 3.10
CA LEU A 164 3.42 -14.30 1.87
C LEU A 164 4.36 -15.50 2.12
N TRP A 165 5.13 -15.45 3.21
CA TRP A 165 6.19 -16.43 3.48
C TRP A 165 5.89 -17.37 4.64
N PHE A 166 5.24 -16.89 5.70
CA PHE A 166 5.10 -17.65 6.95
C PHE A 166 3.70 -18.26 7.13
N ALA A 167 2.65 -17.68 6.54
CA ALA A 167 1.30 -18.22 6.70
C ALA A 167 1.12 -19.61 6.09
N ALA A 168 1.71 -19.89 4.92
CA ALA A 168 1.68 -21.24 4.34
C ALA A 168 2.32 -22.29 5.28
N ARG A 169 3.42 -21.92 5.96
CA ARG A 169 4.07 -22.80 6.95
C ARG A 169 3.20 -22.97 8.21
N ARG A 170 2.58 -21.90 8.71
CA ARG A 170 1.69 -21.94 9.89
C ARG A 170 0.45 -22.78 9.65
N ARG A 171 -0.21 -22.64 8.49
CA ARG A 171 -1.38 -23.44 8.11
C ARG A 171 -1.05 -24.93 8.02
N ARG A 172 0.10 -25.28 7.43
CA ARG A 172 0.59 -26.67 7.39
C ARG A 172 0.85 -27.26 8.78
N LYS A 173 1.33 -26.44 9.73
CA LYS A 173 1.62 -26.87 11.12
C LYS A 173 0.37 -26.96 11.99
N SER A 174 -0.63 -26.12 11.73
CA SER A 174 -1.86 -26.03 12.54
C SER A 174 -2.90 -27.11 12.22
N GLY A 175 -2.72 -27.89 11.15
CA GLY A 175 -3.70 -28.91 10.71
C GLY A 175 -5.06 -28.34 10.31
N THR A 176 -5.20 -27.01 10.25
CA THR A 176 -6.43 -26.32 9.84
C THR A 176 -6.66 -26.66 8.37
N LYS A 177 -7.77 -27.35 8.07
CA LYS A 177 -8.17 -27.62 6.69
C LYS A 177 -8.18 -26.30 5.92
N GLU A 178 -7.39 -26.26 4.86
CA GLU A 178 -7.47 -25.17 3.90
C GLU A 178 -8.93 -25.05 3.44
N PRO A 179 -9.51 -23.84 3.37
CA PRO A 179 -10.79 -23.69 2.70
C PRO A 179 -10.64 -24.26 1.29
N ASP A 180 -11.56 -25.17 0.96
CA ASP A 180 -11.54 -25.91 -0.29
C ASP A 180 -11.37 -24.93 -1.46
N ALA A 181 -10.57 -25.32 -2.44
CA ALA A 181 -10.43 -24.53 -3.64
C ALA A 181 -11.85 -24.27 -4.19
N PRO A 182 -12.20 -23.01 -4.53
CA PRO A 182 -13.51 -22.74 -5.09
C PRO A 182 -13.70 -23.60 -6.33
N ALA A 183 -14.87 -24.22 -6.44
CA ALA A 183 -15.21 -25.11 -7.54
C ALA A 183 -14.81 -24.46 -8.88
N PRO A 184 -14.19 -25.21 -9.80
CA PRO A 184 -13.78 -24.65 -11.08
C PRO A 184 -14.98 -24.01 -11.75
N LEU A 185 -14.80 -22.78 -12.21
CA LEU A 185 -15.85 -21.93 -12.79
C LEU A 185 -16.46 -22.55 -14.07
N PHE A 186 -15.73 -23.51 -14.64
CA PHE A 186 -16.21 -24.40 -15.68
C PHE A 186 -16.17 -25.81 -15.09
N PRO A 187 -17.31 -26.53 -14.99
CA PRO A 187 -17.28 -27.94 -14.69
C PRO A 187 -16.37 -28.61 -15.71
N GLU A 188 -15.47 -29.46 -15.22
CA GLU A 188 -14.63 -30.29 -16.07
C GLU A 188 -15.55 -30.97 -17.08
N LYS A 189 -15.25 -30.80 -18.37
CA LYS A 189 -16.08 -31.29 -19.49
C LYS A 189 -16.26 -32.79 -19.23
N ARG A 190 -17.44 -33.17 -18.73
CA ARG A 190 -17.75 -34.56 -18.39
C ARG A 190 -17.50 -35.33 -19.67
N ASN A 191 -16.53 -36.24 -19.65
CA ASN A 191 -16.11 -37.05 -20.79
C ASN A 191 -17.18 -38.12 -21.09
N ASN A 192 -18.45 -37.70 -21.14
CA ASN A 192 -19.54 -38.47 -21.67
C ASN A 192 -19.50 -38.24 -23.17
N GLY A 193 -19.29 -39.32 -23.94
CA GLY A 193 -19.24 -39.34 -25.40
C GLY A 193 -20.56 -38.93 -26.08
N GLY A 194 -21.04 -37.72 -25.81
CA GLY A 194 -22.06 -37.05 -26.59
C GLY A 194 -21.38 -36.03 -27.50
N GLY A 195 -21.43 -36.29 -28.80
CA GLY A 195 -20.83 -35.46 -29.84
C GLY A 195 -21.22 -33.99 -29.75
N CYS A 196 -20.33 -33.14 -30.26
CA CYS A 196 -20.59 -31.72 -30.45
C CYS A 196 -21.79 -31.57 -31.41
N PRO A 197 -22.85 -30.79 -31.08
CA PRO A 197 -24.01 -30.62 -31.98
C PRO A 197 -23.72 -29.82 -33.26
N LEU A 198 -22.45 -29.51 -33.55
CA LEU A 198 -22.03 -28.69 -34.70
C LEU A 198 -21.38 -29.49 -35.83
N ASP A 199 -21.22 -30.81 -35.68
CA ASP A 199 -20.92 -31.70 -36.81
C ASP A 199 -22.24 -32.24 -37.40
N GLN A 200 -23.02 -31.36 -38.04
CA GLN A 200 -23.99 -31.82 -39.04
C GLN A 200 -23.26 -31.87 -40.39
N PRO A 201 -23.02 -33.06 -40.96
CA PRO A 201 -22.52 -33.14 -42.33
C PRO A 201 -23.63 -32.69 -43.30
N ASP A 202 -23.25 -31.84 -44.23
CA ASP A 202 -24.08 -31.34 -45.32
C ASP A 202 -24.86 -32.47 -46.01
N SER A 203 -26.14 -32.21 -46.21
CA SER A 203 -27.08 -33.02 -47.00
C SER A 203 -26.53 -33.37 -48.38
N GLN A 204 -26.47 -34.67 -48.70
CA GLN A 204 -26.34 -35.15 -50.08
C GLN A 204 -27.57 -34.75 -50.92
N PRO A 205 -27.39 -34.39 -52.20
CA PRO A 205 -28.50 -34.11 -53.10
C PRO A 205 -29.17 -35.41 -53.58
N ASP A 206 -30.50 -35.40 -53.62
CA ASP A 206 -31.32 -36.45 -54.25
C ASP A 206 -31.13 -36.42 -55.77
N ASP A 207 -30.64 -37.52 -56.34
CA ASP A 207 -30.69 -37.78 -57.78
C ASP A 207 -32.10 -38.29 -58.15
N SER A 208 -32.75 -37.61 -59.08
CA SER A 208 -33.92 -38.06 -59.85
C SER A 208 -33.83 -37.53 -61.27
#